data_AF-A0A6I3LQP9-F1
#
_entry.id   AF-A0A6I3LQP9-F1
#
_cell.length_a   1.000
_cell.length_b   1.000
_cell.length_c   1.000
_cell.angle_alpha   90.00
_cell.angle_beta   90.00
_cell.angle_gamma   90.00
#
_symmetry.space_group_name_H-M   'P 1'
#
loop_
_entity.id
_entity.type
_entity.pdbx_description
1 polymer ?
#
loop_
_entity_poly.entity_id
_entity_poly.type
_entity_poly.pdbx_seq_one_letter_code
_entity_poly.pdbx_strand_id
1 'polypeptide(L)'
;MKLRYLALIFINALILFVFLNISVDKLETILDDSIFEIEIFKIIGFTILSLIGIRILVSYFRRKKINSKSAKQKISALLIFAICSVLYINYSQKIIENRIVNQTLRRQISQKIKFINGSESETKAENLTFEEYEEIIKIKWFPKISKKAKNISYYYWYDGFLPDHSFILKYNVPKNIKIKTFDIIDGDFTQSQKVEMLKTSKKVEYLESEQ
;
A
#
# COMPACT_ATOMS: atom_id res chain seq x y z
N MET A 1 8.53 -20.94 28.44
CA MET A 1 8.20 -21.49 27.10
C MET A 1 9.42 -22.28 26.61
N LYS A 2 9.29 -23.45 25.97
CA LYS A 2 10.48 -24.21 25.51
C LYS A 2 11.09 -23.53 24.28
N LEU A 3 12.43 -23.46 24.21
CA LEU A 3 13.22 -22.85 23.12
C LEU A 3 12.75 -23.23 21.71
N ARG A 4 12.28 -24.48 21.55
CA ARG A 4 11.81 -25.01 20.26
C ARG A 4 10.58 -24.30 19.69
N TYR A 5 9.67 -23.82 20.53
CA TYR A 5 8.48 -23.10 20.05
C TYR A 5 8.84 -21.67 19.65
N LEU A 6 9.77 -21.04 20.38
CA LEU A 6 10.33 -19.75 20.01
C LEU A 6 11.07 -19.84 18.67
N ALA A 7 11.85 -20.90 18.45
CA ALA A 7 12.52 -21.14 17.17
C ALA A 7 11.51 -21.26 16.00
N LEU A 8 10.39 -21.98 16.18
CA LEU A 8 9.36 -22.08 15.15
C LEU A 8 8.73 -20.71 14.81
N ILE A 9 8.40 -19.92 15.83
CA ILE A 9 7.83 -18.59 15.65
C ILE A 9 8.83 -17.65 14.96
N PHE A 10 10.09 -17.69 15.38
CA PHE A 10 11.16 -16.90 14.79
C PHE A 10 11.39 -17.24 13.32
N ILE A 11 11.45 -18.53 12.98
CA ILE A 11 11.57 -18.98 11.58
C ILE A 11 10.37 -18.48 10.76
N ASN A 12 9.15 -18.59 11.27
CA ASN A 12 7.96 -18.10 10.59
C ASN A 12 8.00 -16.58 10.36
N ALA A 13 8.43 -15.81 11.37
CA ALA A 13 8.60 -14.36 11.23
C ALA A 13 9.67 -14.01 10.18
N LEU A 14 10.77 -14.76 10.14
CA LEU A 14 11.82 -14.58 9.13
C LEU A 14 11.30 -14.88 7.71
N ILE A 15 10.51 -15.94 7.54
CA ILE A 15 9.87 -16.25 6.24
C ILE A 15 8.93 -15.10 5.84
N LEU A 16 8.06 -14.64 6.75
CA LEU A 16 7.16 -13.51 6.46
C LEU A 16 7.93 -12.24 6.11
N PHE A 17 9.07 -11.98 6.78
CA PHE A 17 9.92 -10.85 6.46
C PHE A 17 10.52 -10.96 5.05
N VAL A 18 10.96 -12.15 4.64
CA VAL A 18 11.40 -12.39 3.26
C VAL A 18 10.27 -12.15 2.26
N PHE A 19 9.06 -12.65 2.54
CA PHE A 19 7.88 -12.40 1.70
C PHE A 19 7.57 -10.90 1.59
N LEU A 20 7.63 -10.17 2.69
CA LEU A 20 7.42 -8.72 2.72
C LEU A 20 8.41 -8.00 1.79
N ASN A 21 9.71 -8.27 1.94
CA ASN A 21 10.77 -7.65 1.13
C ASN A 21 10.60 -7.91 -0.37
N ILE A 22 10.08 -9.08 -0.75
CA ILE A 22 9.82 -9.40 -2.16
C ILE A 22 8.53 -8.71 -2.64
N SER A 23 7.53 -8.62 -1.76
CA SER A 23 6.20 -8.08 -2.10
C SER A 23 6.18 -6.57 -2.32
N VAL A 24 6.96 -5.80 -1.53
CA VAL A 24 7.03 -4.34 -1.67
C VAL A 24 7.97 -4.00 -2.81
N ASP A 25 7.50 -3.19 -3.76
CA ASP A 25 8.26 -2.80 -4.94
C ASP A 25 8.66 -1.33 -4.93
N LYS A 26 9.48 -0.95 -5.91
CA LYS A 26 10.02 0.41 -6.02
C LYS A 26 8.91 1.47 -6.16
N LEU A 27 7.79 1.11 -6.77
CA LEU A 27 6.68 2.05 -6.94
C LEU A 27 5.96 2.29 -5.61
N GLU A 28 5.71 1.24 -4.82
CA GLU A 28 5.14 1.38 -3.47
C GLU A 28 6.05 2.26 -2.60
N THR A 29 7.37 2.02 -2.59
CA THR A 29 8.29 2.83 -1.79
C THR A 29 8.31 4.29 -2.25
N ILE A 30 8.47 4.57 -3.55
CA ILE A 30 8.48 5.95 -4.07
C ILE A 30 7.23 6.74 -3.67
N LEU A 31 6.07 6.09 -3.65
CA LEU A 31 4.83 6.75 -3.31
C LEU A 31 4.66 6.83 -1.80
N ASP A 32 5.01 5.79 -1.05
CA ASP A 32 4.75 5.71 0.38
C ASP A 32 5.79 4.85 1.11
N ASP A 33 6.82 5.50 1.63
CA ASP A 33 7.90 4.86 2.38
C ASP A 33 7.41 4.21 3.70
N SER A 34 6.26 4.64 4.23
CA SER A 34 5.70 4.09 5.48
C SER A 34 5.09 2.70 5.32
N ILE A 35 4.79 2.25 4.09
CA ILE A 35 4.19 0.94 3.80
C ILE A 35 5.03 -0.18 4.42
N PHE A 36 6.35 -0.10 4.30
CA PHE A 36 7.25 -1.14 4.79
C PHE A 36 7.19 -1.26 6.31
N GLU A 37 7.18 -0.13 7.02
CA GLU A 37 7.11 -0.08 8.49
C GLU A 37 5.78 -0.62 9.02
N ILE A 38 4.67 -0.20 8.42
CA ILE A 38 3.32 -0.66 8.77
C ILE A 38 3.21 -2.18 8.62
N GLU A 39 3.77 -2.75 7.55
CA GLU A 39 3.78 -4.19 7.33
C GLU A 39 4.67 -4.94 8.34
N ILE A 40 5.81 -4.37 8.74
CA ILE A 40 6.62 -4.93 9.85
C ILE A 40 5.80 -4.99 11.14
N PHE A 41 5.05 -3.93 11.48
CA PHE A 41 4.20 -3.93 12.66
C PHE A 41 3.12 -5.02 12.59
N LYS A 42 2.56 -5.30 11.41
CA LYS A 42 1.64 -6.45 11.22
C LYS A 42 2.34 -7.77 11.51
N ILE A 43 3.55 -8.00 10.98
CA ILE A 43 4.31 -9.24 11.26
C ILE A 43 4.56 -9.39 12.77
N ILE A 44 4.94 -8.31 13.46
CA ILE A 44 5.12 -8.30 14.92
C ILE A 44 3.82 -8.64 15.64
N GLY A 45 2.70 -8.02 15.26
CA GLY A 45 1.38 -8.29 15.84
C GLY A 45 0.97 -9.76 15.70
N PHE A 46 1.10 -10.34 14.51
CA PHE A 46 0.80 -11.76 14.27
C PHE A 46 1.78 -12.71 14.98
N THR A 47 3.02 -12.29 15.18
CA THR A 47 4.01 -13.02 15.99
C THR A 47 3.60 -13.07 17.46
N ILE A 48 3.12 -11.97 18.02
CA ILE A 48 2.58 -11.90 19.39
C ILE A 48 1.33 -12.78 19.51
N LEU A 49 0.40 -12.72 18.56
CA LEU A 49 -0.77 -13.60 18.52
C LEU A 49 -0.38 -15.07 18.50
N SER A 50 0.65 -15.43 17.73
CA SER A 50 1.19 -16.79 17.70
C SER A 50 1.76 -17.23 19.05
N LEU A 51 2.46 -16.34 19.77
CA LEU A 51 2.97 -16.63 21.12
C LEU A 51 1.83 -16.91 22.10
N ILE A 52 0.75 -16.12 22.05
CA ILE A 52 -0.44 -16.31 22.87
C ILE A 52 -1.10 -17.66 22.53
N GLY A 53 -1.31 -17.94 21.24
CA GLY A 53 -1.87 -19.21 20.76
C GLY A 53 -1.07 -20.43 21.23
N ILE A 54 0.26 -20.36 21.15
CA ILE A 54 1.15 -21.41 21.66
C ILE A 54 1.02 -21.59 23.17
N ARG A 55 0.89 -20.52 23.95
CA ARG A 55 0.70 -20.60 25.41
C ARG A 55 -0.60 -21.35 25.76
N ILE A 56 -1.68 -21.05 25.05
CA ILE A 56 -2.97 -21.75 25.19
C ILE A 56 -2.81 -23.22 24.81
N LEU A 57 -2.18 -23.49 23.67
CA LEU A 57 -1.98 -24.84 23.14
C LEU A 57 -1.11 -25.72 24.06
N VAL A 58 -0.08 -25.16 24.68
CA VAL A 58 0.74 -25.87 25.69
C VAL A 58 -0.12 -26.28 26.90
N SER A 59 -1.03 -25.43 27.34
CA SER A 59 -1.97 -25.73 28.43
C SER A 59 -2.93 -26.85 28.02
N TYR A 60 -3.43 -26.82 26.79
CA TYR A 60 -4.25 -27.89 26.21
C TYR A 60 -3.51 -29.24 26.17
N PHE A 61 -2.26 -29.26 25.69
CA PHE A 61 -1.44 -30.48 25.64
C PHE A 61 -1.23 -31.12 27.01
N ARG A 62 -1.06 -30.31 28.06
CA ARG A 62 -0.94 -30.80 29.44
C ARG A 62 -2.24 -31.45 29.91
N ARG A 63 -3.39 -30.79 29.69
CA ARG A 63 -4.71 -31.32 30.08
C ARG A 63 -5.04 -32.63 29.39
N LYS A 64 -4.74 -32.74 28.09
CA LYS A 64 -5.00 -33.95 27.30
C LYS A 64 -3.89 -35.01 27.40
N LYS A 65 -2.88 -34.82 28.26
CA LYS A 65 -1.74 -35.73 28.46
C LYS A 65 -1.07 -36.17 27.14
N ILE A 66 -1.05 -35.29 26.14
CA ILE A 66 -0.38 -35.58 24.88
C ILE A 66 1.12 -35.59 25.19
N ASN A 67 1.79 -36.74 25.02
CA ASN A 67 3.21 -36.87 25.36
C ASN A 67 4.12 -36.86 24.13
N SER A 68 3.59 -37.19 22.94
CA SER A 68 4.35 -37.19 21.69
C SER A 68 4.87 -35.79 21.37
N LYS A 69 6.20 -35.67 21.36
CA LYS A 69 6.92 -34.43 21.05
C LYS A 69 6.72 -34.01 19.60
N SER A 70 6.74 -34.98 18.69
CA SER A 70 6.50 -34.75 17.25
C SER A 70 5.09 -34.19 17.01
N ALA A 71 4.06 -34.79 17.63
CA ALA A 71 2.69 -34.30 17.51
C ALA A 71 2.54 -32.86 18.00
N LYS A 72 3.13 -32.52 19.15
CA LYS A 72 3.10 -31.15 19.68
C LYS A 72 3.70 -30.15 18.70
N GLN A 73 4.87 -30.46 18.12
CA GLN A 73 5.54 -29.58 17.17
C GLN A 73 4.72 -29.39 15.88
N LYS A 74 4.16 -30.46 15.32
CA LYS A 74 3.31 -30.39 14.11
C LYS A 74 2.06 -29.52 14.34
N ILE A 75 1.35 -29.74 15.44
CA ILE A 75 0.14 -28.97 15.78
C ILE A 75 0.50 -27.51 16.05
N SER A 76 1.62 -27.24 16.75
CA SER A 76 2.10 -25.88 16.97
C SER A 76 2.47 -25.16 15.67
N ALA A 77 3.18 -25.83 14.76
CA ALA A 77 3.51 -25.26 13.46
C ALA A 77 2.23 -24.96 12.65
N LEU A 78 1.29 -25.90 12.61
CA LEU A 78 0.01 -25.71 11.92
C LEU A 78 -0.79 -24.54 12.49
N LEU A 79 -0.79 -24.37 13.82
CA LEU A 79 -1.43 -23.21 14.46
C LEU A 79 -0.77 -21.89 14.05
N ILE A 80 0.56 -21.82 14.04
CA ILE A 80 1.30 -20.62 13.63
C ILE A 80 0.98 -20.29 12.17
N PHE A 81 1.04 -21.28 11.28
CA PHE A 81 0.66 -21.09 9.87
C PHE A 81 -0.79 -20.65 9.71
N ALA A 82 -1.72 -21.19 10.49
CA ALA A 82 -3.12 -20.79 10.44
C ALA A 82 -3.30 -19.33 10.88
N ILE A 83 -2.66 -18.92 11.98
CA ILE A 83 -2.70 -17.54 12.47
C ILE A 83 -2.13 -16.59 11.43
N CYS A 84 -0.97 -16.91 10.85
CA CYS A 84 -0.29 -16.06 9.87
C CYS A 84 -0.78 -16.22 8.42
N SER A 85 -1.77 -17.08 8.16
CA SER A 85 -2.21 -17.42 6.80
C SER A 85 -2.62 -16.20 5.98
N VAL A 86 -3.31 -15.24 6.59
CA VAL A 86 -3.73 -13.99 5.96
C VAL A 86 -2.54 -13.19 5.44
N LEU A 87 -1.44 -13.09 6.21
CA LEU A 87 -0.24 -12.38 5.76
C LEU A 87 0.43 -13.09 4.56
N TYR A 88 0.51 -14.42 4.61
CA TYR A 88 1.05 -15.19 3.48
C TYR A 88 0.24 -14.99 2.20
N ILE A 89 -1.09 -15.01 2.30
CA ILE A 89 -1.99 -14.80 1.16
C ILE A 89 -1.82 -13.39 0.60
N ASN A 90 -1.87 -12.37 1.46
CA ASN A 90 -1.74 -10.97 1.06
C ASN A 90 -0.40 -10.69 0.38
N TYR A 91 0.72 -11.15 0.96
CA TYR A 91 2.04 -10.98 0.35
C TYR A 91 2.17 -11.74 -0.96
N SER A 92 1.63 -12.96 -1.05
CA SER A 92 1.65 -13.72 -2.30
C SER A 92 0.85 -13.02 -3.40
N GLN A 93 -0.34 -12.48 -3.09
CA GLN A 93 -1.15 -11.71 -4.03
C GLN A 93 -0.41 -10.47 -4.51
N LYS A 94 0.18 -9.69 -3.59
CA LYS A 94 1.00 -8.52 -3.96
C LYS A 94 2.17 -8.89 -4.85
N ILE A 95 2.88 -9.99 -4.56
CA ILE A 95 3.98 -10.45 -5.42
C ILE A 95 3.46 -10.76 -6.83
N ILE A 96 2.36 -11.50 -6.95
CA ILE A 96 1.79 -11.86 -8.25
C ILE A 96 1.37 -10.60 -9.01
N GLU A 97 0.58 -9.74 -8.39
CA GLU A 97 0.03 -8.54 -9.03
C GLU A 97 1.13 -7.53 -9.39
N ASN A 98 1.99 -7.18 -8.43
CA ASN A 98 2.97 -6.10 -8.60
C ASN A 98 4.23 -6.55 -9.35
N ARG A 99 4.74 -7.75 -9.03
CA ARG A 99 6.06 -8.21 -9.55
C ARG A 99 5.96 -9.10 -10.78
N ILE A 100 4.82 -9.76 -11.01
CA ILE A 100 4.65 -10.68 -12.14
C ILE A 100 3.74 -10.06 -13.21
N VAL A 101 2.50 -9.71 -12.85
CA VAL A 101 1.49 -9.24 -13.81
C VAL A 101 1.78 -7.80 -14.26
N ASN A 102 1.97 -6.87 -13.32
CA ASN A 102 2.09 -5.44 -13.62
C ASN A 102 3.54 -4.92 -13.63
N GLN A 103 4.53 -5.82 -13.68
CA GLN A 103 5.95 -5.45 -13.52
C GLN A 103 6.39 -4.35 -14.48
N THR A 104 6.05 -4.49 -15.77
CA THR A 104 6.46 -3.53 -16.81
C THR A 104 5.78 -2.18 -16.63
N LEU A 105 4.47 -2.18 -16.36
CA LEU A 105 3.68 -0.98 -16.13
C LEU A 105 4.21 -0.22 -14.91
N ARG A 106 4.37 -0.89 -13.77
CA ARG A 106 4.85 -0.28 -12.53
C ARG A 106 6.26 0.28 -12.68
N ARG A 107 7.14 -0.41 -13.42
CA ARG A 107 8.48 0.11 -13.75
C ARG A 107 8.42 1.39 -14.59
N GLN A 108 7.52 1.47 -15.58
CA GLN A 108 7.33 2.68 -16.38
C GLN A 108 6.81 3.84 -15.53
N ILE A 109 5.87 3.58 -14.63
CA ILE A 109 5.35 4.59 -13.69
C ILE A 109 6.49 5.11 -12.80
N SER A 110 7.28 4.22 -12.18
CA SER A 110 8.41 4.62 -11.33
C SER A 110 9.46 5.47 -12.06
N GLN A 111 9.57 5.37 -13.39
CA GLN A 111 10.47 6.21 -14.19
C GLN A 111 9.88 7.59 -14.50
N LYS A 112 8.54 7.70 -14.54
CA LYS A 112 7.83 8.96 -14.78
C LYS A 112 7.72 9.81 -13.52
N ILE A 113 7.67 9.18 -12.35
CA ILE A 113 7.66 9.88 -11.07
C ILE A 113 9.05 10.50 -10.82
N LYS A 114 9.06 11.79 -10.49
CA LYS A 114 10.25 12.56 -10.14
C LYS A 114 10.07 13.19 -8.77
N PHE A 115 11.11 13.12 -7.96
CA PHE A 115 11.23 13.87 -6.73
C PHE A 115 11.57 15.33 -7.03
N ILE A 116 10.92 16.27 -6.36
CA ILE A 116 11.23 17.70 -6.50
C ILE A 116 12.22 18.09 -5.40
N ASN A 117 13.25 18.84 -5.79
CA ASN A 117 14.37 19.23 -4.91
C ASN A 117 15.09 18.06 -4.23
N GLY A 118 14.91 16.82 -4.72
CA GLY A 118 15.48 15.62 -4.12
C GLY A 118 14.77 15.15 -2.85
N SER A 119 13.62 15.73 -2.50
CA SER A 119 12.84 15.32 -1.33
C SER A 119 11.85 14.21 -1.66
N GLU A 120 11.82 13.15 -0.86
CA GLU A 120 10.84 12.05 -0.95
C GLU A 120 9.41 12.53 -0.60
N SER A 121 9.32 13.63 0.13
CA SER A 121 8.06 14.29 0.48
C SER A 121 7.36 14.98 -0.70
N GLU A 122 8.07 15.15 -1.84
CA GLU A 122 7.55 15.84 -3.01
C GLU A 122 7.68 15.01 -4.27
N THR A 123 6.55 14.61 -4.86
CA THR A 123 6.52 13.84 -6.09
C THR A 123 5.72 14.52 -7.18
N LYS A 124 6.19 14.40 -8.42
CA LYS A 124 5.40 14.74 -9.61
C LYS A 124 5.51 13.67 -10.67
N ALA A 125 4.46 13.56 -11.48
CA ALA A 125 4.52 12.79 -12.72
C ALA A 125 3.76 13.55 -13.82
N GLU A 126 4.23 13.39 -15.05
CA GLU A 126 3.66 14.04 -16.22
C GLU A 126 3.39 13.01 -17.32
N ASN A 127 2.39 13.28 -18.16
CA ASN A 127 2.01 12.43 -19.30
C ASN A 127 1.73 10.97 -18.89
N LEU A 128 1.01 10.79 -17.78
CA LEU A 128 0.47 9.50 -17.38
C LEU A 128 -0.72 9.11 -18.27
N THR A 129 -0.80 7.82 -18.59
CA THR A 129 -2.02 7.20 -19.12
C THR A 129 -3.02 6.97 -17.99
N PHE A 130 -4.28 6.68 -18.33
CA PHE A 130 -5.28 6.34 -17.33
C PHE A 130 -4.90 5.09 -16.54
N GLU A 131 -4.38 4.05 -17.20
CA GLU A 131 -3.96 2.79 -16.55
C GLU A 131 -2.80 3.02 -15.57
N GLU A 132 -1.84 3.87 -15.95
CA GLU A 132 -0.72 4.24 -15.07
C GLU A 132 -1.22 5.01 -13.82
N TYR A 133 -2.14 5.95 -14.03
CA TYR A 133 -2.75 6.69 -12.92
C TYR A 133 -3.61 5.80 -12.03
N GLU A 134 -4.38 4.88 -12.60
CA GLU A 134 -5.21 3.92 -11.88
C GLU A 134 -4.36 3.02 -10.95
N GLU A 135 -3.13 2.70 -11.35
CA GLU A 135 -2.21 1.95 -10.51
C GLU A 135 -1.66 2.79 -9.33
N ILE A 136 -1.43 4.10 -9.54
CA ILE A 136 -0.98 5.01 -8.48
C ILE A 136 -2.07 5.17 -7.40
N ILE A 137 -3.32 5.33 -7.79
CA ILE A 137 -4.44 5.54 -6.84
C ILE A 137 -4.83 4.28 -6.05
N LYS A 138 -4.23 3.11 -6.35
CA LYS A 138 -4.34 1.93 -5.48
C LYS A 138 -3.44 2.04 -4.25
N ILE A 139 -2.40 2.88 -4.33
CA ILE A 139 -1.39 3.09 -3.28
C ILE A 139 -1.68 4.40 -2.54
N LYS A 140 -2.07 5.45 -3.27
CA LYS A 140 -2.42 6.76 -2.72
C LYS A 140 -3.92 7.05 -2.78
N TRP A 141 -4.38 7.92 -1.90
CA TRP A 141 -5.79 8.33 -1.79
C TRP A 141 -6.27 9.26 -2.91
N PHE A 142 -5.42 9.56 -3.90
CA PHE A 142 -5.69 10.48 -5.01
C PHE A 142 -7.07 10.24 -5.68
N PRO A 143 -7.74 11.30 -6.15
CA PRO A 143 -9.12 11.23 -6.60
C PRO A 143 -9.29 10.38 -7.86
N LYS A 144 -10.39 9.62 -7.92
CA LYS A 144 -10.74 8.85 -9.11
C LYS A 144 -11.15 9.77 -10.26
N ILE A 145 -10.64 9.48 -11.46
CA ILE A 145 -10.96 10.24 -12.68
C ILE A 145 -11.65 9.38 -13.75
N SER A 146 -12.14 10.02 -14.80
CA SER A 146 -12.77 9.33 -15.93
C SER A 146 -11.77 8.43 -16.67
N LYS A 147 -12.20 7.23 -17.07
CA LYS A 147 -11.43 6.30 -17.92
C LYS A 147 -11.01 6.90 -19.27
N LYS A 148 -11.65 8.00 -19.69
CA LYS A 148 -11.30 8.73 -20.94
C LYS A 148 -10.30 9.86 -20.71
N ALA A 149 -9.76 10.00 -19.51
CA ALA A 149 -8.74 10.99 -19.20
C ALA A 149 -7.44 10.71 -19.96
N LYS A 150 -6.78 11.78 -20.41
CA LYS A 150 -5.50 11.74 -21.11
C LYS A 150 -4.58 12.84 -20.59
N ASN A 151 -3.27 12.69 -20.84
CA ASN A 151 -2.24 13.63 -20.42
C ASN A 151 -2.37 13.96 -18.93
N ILE A 152 -2.47 12.92 -18.11
CA ILE A 152 -2.65 13.07 -16.68
C ILE A 152 -1.31 13.48 -16.08
N SER A 153 -1.31 14.52 -15.25
CA SER A 153 -0.16 14.92 -14.48
C SER A 153 -0.57 15.25 -13.05
N TYR A 154 0.31 14.95 -12.11
CA TYR A 154 0.10 15.31 -10.73
C TYR A 154 1.34 15.93 -10.11
N TYR A 155 1.13 16.73 -9.07
CA TYR A 155 2.11 17.17 -8.10
C TYR A 155 1.56 16.88 -6.71
N TYR A 156 2.39 16.35 -5.83
CA TYR A 156 2.05 16.00 -4.47
C TYR A 156 3.19 16.39 -3.53
N TRP A 157 2.86 17.12 -2.49
CA TRP A 157 3.71 17.45 -1.35
C TRP A 157 3.02 16.98 -0.07
N TYR A 158 3.79 16.44 0.87
CA TYR A 158 3.32 16.04 2.20
C TYR A 158 4.39 16.35 3.24
N ASP A 159 4.03 16.92 4.38
CA ASP A 159 5.01 17.27 5.42
C ASP A 159 5.78 16.04 5.96
N GLY A 160 5.15 14.86 5.98
CA GLY A 160 5.76 13.64 6.49
C GLY A 160 5.43 13.37 7.96
N PHE A 161 5.03 14.39 8.71
CA PHE A 161 4.65 14.27 10.12
C PHE A 161 3.25 14.82 10.40
N LEU A 162 2.98 16.06 9.98
CA LEU A 162 1.66 16.68 10.07
C LEU A 162 0.77 16.24 8.89
N PRO A 163 -0.57 16.31 9.03
CA PRO A 163 -1.50 16.03 7.92
C PRO A 163 -1.38 17.02 6.75
N ASP A 164 -0.58 18.07 6.91
CA ASP A 164 -0.32 19.11 5.93
C ASP A 164 0.15 18.51 4.60
N HIS A 165 -0.57 18.84 3.55
CA HIS A 165 -0.30 18.36 2.21
C HIS A 165 -0.77 19.32 1.15
N SER A 166 -0.23 19.17 -0.06
CA SER A 166 -0.72 19.84 -1.25
C SER A 166 -0.74 18.88 -2.41
N PHE A 167 -1.86 18.82 -3.11
CA PHE A 167 -2.06 17.94 -4.24
C PHE A 167 -2.68 18.71 -5.41
N ILE A 168 -2.07 18.55 -6.58
CA ILE A 168 -2.53 19.15 -7.83
C ILE A 168 -2.63 18.03 -8.85
N LEU A 169 -3.79 17.91 -9.51
CA LEU A 169 -4.02 16.94 -10.58
C LEU A 169 -4.57 17.65 -11.81
N LYS A 170 -3.92 17.43 -12.96
CA LYS A 170 -4.30 18.01 -14.25
C LYS A 170 -4.52 16.91 -15.25
N TYR A 171 -5.61 16.98 -16.01
CA TYR A 171 -5.91 15.99 -17.04
C TYR A 171 -6.88 16.52 -18.09
N ASN A 172 -6.87 15.88 -19.27
CA ASN A 172 -7.77 16.21 -20.36
C ASN A 172 -8.86 15.15 -20.53
N VAL A 173 -10.11 15.56 -20.72
CA VAL A 173 -11.24 14.67 -21.05
C VAL A 173 -11.99 15.13 -22.30
N PRO A 174 -12.68 14.23 -23.02
CA PRO A 174 -13.56 14.63 -24.11
C PRO A 174 -14.69 15.56 -23.67
N LYS A 175 -15.14 16.47 -24.56
CA LYS A 175 -16.17 17.48 -24.26
C LYS A 175 -17.49 16.92 -23.76
N ASN A 176 -17.87 15.71 -24.19
CA ASN A 176 -19.12 15.08 -23.79
C ASN A 176 -19.13 14.55 -22.35
N ILE A 177 -17.97 14.49 -21.68
CA ILE A 177 -17.90 14.09 -20.27
C ILE A 177 -18.35 15.26 -19.39
N LYS A 178 -19.32 14.98 -18.51
CA LYS A 178 -19.76 15.92 -17.47
C LYS A 178 -18.77 15.86 -16.31
N ILE A 179 -18.18 17.01 -15.98
CA ILE A 179 -17.30 17.20 -14.84
C ILE A 179 -17.95 18.28 -13.98
N LYS A 180 -18.09 18.03 -12.69
CA LYS A 180 -18.62 19.03 -11.74
C LYS A 180 -17.49 19.96 -11.34
N THR A 181 -17.71 21.26 -11.42
CA THR A 181 -16.84 22.25 -10.80
C THR A 181 -17.30 22.48 -9.38
N PHE A 182 -16.37 22.66 -8.45
CA PHE A 182 -16.66 22.98 -7.06
C PHE A 182 -15.47 23.70 -6.45
N ASP A 183 -15.74 24.35 -5.32
CA ASP A 183 -14.77 25.02 -4.48
C ASP A 183 -15.26 24.86 -3.05
N ILE A 184 -14.45 24.21 -2.21
CA ILE A 184 -14.76 23.85 -0.83
C ILE A 184 -13.63 24.40 0.03
N ILE A 185 -14.00 25.15 1.06
CA ILE A 185 -13.09 25.68 2.07
C ILE A 185 -13.70 25.31 3.42
N ASP A 186 -12.95 24.57 4.23
CA ASP A 186 -13.34 24.16 5.58
C ASP A 186 -12.15 24.33 6.52
N GLY A 187 -12.09 25.47 7.21
CA GLY A 187 -10.91 25.86 8.00
C GLY A 187 -9.67 25.99 7.12
N ASP A 188 -8.63 25.24 7.47
CA ASP A 188 -7.34 25.21 6.76
C ASP A 188 -7.33 24.20 5.59
N PHE A 189 -8.41 23.45 5.41
CA PHE A 189 -8.60 22.56 4.27
C PHE A 189 -9.25 23.27 3.09
N THR A 190 -8.64 23.17 1.91
CA THR A 190 -9.16 23.69 0.64
C THR A 190 -9.18 22.60 -0.41
N GLN A 191 -10.31 22.45 -1.12
CA GLN A 191 -10.44 21.52 -2.24
C GLN A 191 -11.24 22.16 -3.37
N SER A 192 -10.69 22.18 -4.58
CA SER A 192 -11.36 22.77 -5.74
C SER A 192 -11.16 21.98 -7.02
N GLN A 193 -12.13 22.07 -7.91
CA GLN A 193 -12.04 21.50 -9.25
C GLN A 193 -12.50 22.51 -10.30
N LYS A 194 -11.60 22.87 -11.20
CA LYS A 194 -11.82 23.82 -12.29
C LYS A 194 -11.78 23.11 -13.63
N VAL A 195 -12.57 23.62 -14.58
CA VAL A 195 -12.69 23.05 -15.92
C VAL A 195 -12.48 24.16 -16.95
N GLU A 196 -11.46 24.01 -17.77
CA GLU A 196 -11.16 24.88 -18.91
C GLU A 196 -11.61 24.20 -20.21
N MET A 197 -12.42 24.89 -21.00
CA MET A 197 -12.93 24.38 -22.26
C MET A 197 -11.90 24.60 -23.38
N LEU A 198 -11.43 23.52 -24.01
CA LEU A 198 -10.53 23.57 -25.17
C LEU A 198 -11.31 23.33 -26.48
N LYS A 199 -10.63 23.40 -27.64
CA LYS A 199 -11.27 23.19 -28.96
C LYS A 199 -11.91 21.80 -29.10
N THR A 200 -11.24 20.74 -28.62
CA THR A 200 -11.69 19.34 -28.78
C THR A 200 -11.87 18.58 -27.46
N SER A 201 -11.36 19.13 -26.36
CA SER A 201 -11.38 18.52 -25.02
C SER A 201 -11.76 19.55 -23.96
N LYS A 202 -11.81 19.09 -22.70
CA LYS A 202 -11.82 19.90 -21.50
C LYS A 202 -10.56 19.59 -20.72
N LYS A 203 -9.87 20.60 -20.23
CA LYS A 203 -8.80 20.44 -19.26
C LYS A 203 -9.40 20.60 -17.87
N VAL A 204 -9.10 19.66 -16.99
CA VAL A 204 -9.56 19.67 -15.60
C VAL A 204 -8.34 19.88 -14.72
N GLU A 205 -8.47 20.76 -13.74
CA GLU A 205 -7.50 20.98 -12.68
C GLU A 205 -8.18 20.78 -11.34
N TYR A 206 -7.69 19.81 -10.59
CA TYR A 206 -8.09 19.51 -9.24
C TYR A 206 -6.98 19.95 -8.29
N LEU A 207 -7.35 20.61 -7.21
CA LEU A 207 -6.46 21.12 -6.18
C LEU A 207 -7.00 20.69 -4.83
N GLU A 208 -6.10 20.20 -3.97
CA GLU A 208 -6.38 19.91 -2.57
C GLU A 208 -5.19 20.39 -1.73
N SER A 209 -5.47 21.02 -0.60
CA SER A 209 -4.45 21.51 0.31
C SER A 209 -4.97 21.49 1.73
N GLU A 210 -4.11 21.08 2.67
CA GLU A 210 -4.32 21.13 4.11
C GLU A 210 -3.07 21.77 4.73
N GLN A 211 -3.27 22.70 5.67
CA GLN A 211 -2.22 23.47 6.35
C GLN A 211 -2.47 23.50 7.86
#